data_AF-A0AAQ2ISU4-F1
#
_entry.id   AF-A0AAQ2ISU4-F1
#
_cell.length_a   1.000
_cell.length_b   1.000
_cell.length_c   1.000
_cell.angle_alpha   90.00
_cell.angle_beta   90.00
_cell.angle_gamma   90.00
#
_symmetry.space_group_name_H-M   'P 1'
#
loop_
_entity.id
_entity.type
_entity.pdbx_description
1 polymer ?
#
loop_
_entity_poly.entity_id
_entity_poly.type
_entity_poly.pdbx_seq_one_letter_code
_entity_poly.pdbx_strand_id
1 'polypeptide(L)'
;MQLFNVYRNKLIVTADDLSYGPFLDKQLAQVDSANKVVRGGSNHYETVHRMFELKRVDFLLGYPVEVMRYAKANQDKYESYLIADSPRFILGHVMCNKTQVSRQVLERVNQILLSNYGTKEFLLAHINYLPVQEHRSIQEVIERYIDQLGSN
;
A
#
# COMPACT_ATOMS: atom_id res chain seq x y z
N MET A 1 -9.14 -10.91 10.89
CA MET A 1 -9.20 -11.29 9.46
C MET A 1 -9.81 -12.68 9.32
N GLN A 2 -10.93 -12.84 8.60
CA GLN A 2 -11.69 -14.12 8.55
C GLN A 2 -10.96 -15.25 7.80
N LEU A 3 -9.99 -14.92 6.94
CA LEU A 3 -9.19 -15.87 6.15
C LEU A 3 -8.65 -17.04 7.00
N PHE A 4 -8.10 -16.75 8.17
CA PHE A 4 -7.46 -17.75 9.03
C PHE A 4 -8.43 -18.61 9.86
N ASN A 5 -9.74 -18.27 9.87
CA ASN A 5 -10.74 -19.16 10.43
C ASN A 5 -10.92 -20.41 9.55
N VAL A 6 -10.73 -20.25 8.24
CA VAL A 6 -10.78 -21.30 7.23
C VAL A 6 -9.39 -21.92 7.05
N TYR A 7 -8.36 -21.09 6.89
CA TYR A 7 -6.99 -21.50 6.58
C TYR A 7 -6.09 -21.56 7.83
N ARG A 8 -6.50 -22.35 8.83
CA ARG A 8 -5.91 -22.34 10.18
C ARG A 8 -4.40 -22.64 10.26
N ASN A 9 -3.87 -23.41 9.33
CA ASN A 9 -2.45 -23.83 9.32
C ASN A 9 -1.62 -23.08 8.25
N LYS A 10 -2.18 -22.01 7.68
CA LYS A 10 -1.54 -21.22 6.63
C LYS A 10 -0.85 -20.00 7.21
N LEU A 11 0.17 -19.52 6.52
CA LEU A 11 1.01 -18.42 6.98
C LEU A 11 0.88 -17.20 6.06
N ILE A 12 0.79 -16.02 6.66
CA ILE A 12 1.00 -14.74 5.97
C ILE A 12 2.33 -14.13 6.41
N VAL A 13 3.07 -13.56 5.46
CA VAL A 13 4.25 -12.75 5.76
C VAL A 13 3.86 -11.28 5.94
N THR A 14 4.44 -10.61 6.93
CA THR A 14 4.38 -9.15 7.10
C THR A 14 5.78 -8.59 7.36
N ALA A 15 6.00 -7.32 7.04
CA ALA A 15 7.19 -6.59 7.43
C ALA A 15 6.95 -5.84 8.75
N ASP A 16 7.96 -5.67 9.60
CA ASP A 16 7.82 -4.96 10.89
C ASP A 16 7.90 -3.43 10.77
N ASP A 17 8.38 -2.94 9.63
CA ASP A 17 8.56 -1.53 9.31
C ASP A 17 7.54 -0.99 8.27
N LEU A 18 6.55 -1.80 7.89
CA LEU A 18 5.55 -1.45 6.87
C LEU A 18 4.12 -1.47 7.45
N SER A 19 3.41 -0.37 7.23
CA SER A 19 1.96 -0.26 7.46
C SER A 19 1.21 -0.48 6.14
N TYR A 20 0.07 -1.17 6.23
CA TYR A 20 -0.89 -1.35 5.13
C TYR A 20 -2.12 -0.43 5.28
N GLY A 21 -1.99 0.58 6.14
CA GLY A 21 -3.06 1.51 6.50
C GLY A 21 -3.94 0.99 7.64
N PRO A 22 -4.68 1.90 8.31
CA PRO A 22 -5.35 1.60 9.58
C PRO A 22 -6.33 0.42 9.54
N PHE A 23 -7.00 0.23 8.39
CA PHE A 23 -7.96 -0.86 8.21
C PHE A 23 -7.28 -2.23 8.24
N LEU A 24 -6.26 -2.43 7.40
CA LEU A 24 -5.55 -3.72 7.31
C LEU A 24 -4.67 -3.96 8.53
N ASP A 25 -4.03 -2.92 9.06
CA ASP A 25 -3.21 -3.04 10.29
C ASP A 25 -4.04 -3.53 11.47
N LYS A 26 -5.27 -3.01 11.64
CA LYS A 26 -6.21 -3.48 12.68
C LYS A 26 -6.58 -4.95 12.47
N GLN A 27 -6.77 -5.38 11.23
CA GLN A 27 -7.10 -6.78 10.93
C GLN A 27 -5.91 -7.73 11.15
N LEU A 28 -4.70 -7.31 10.78
CA LEU A 28 -3.46 -8.07 10.99
C LEU A 28 -3.10 -8.20 12.46
N ALA A 29 -3.39 -7.19 13.27
CA ALA A 29 -3.24 -7.23 14.72
C ALA A 29 -4.07 -8.34 15.37
N GLN A 30 -5.22 -8.70 14.77
CA GLN A 30 -6.10 -9.77 15.24
C GLN A 30 -5.74 -11.17 14.72
N VAL A 31 -4.79 -11.28 13.79
CA VAL A 31 -4.34 -12.59 13.30
C VAL A 31 -3.50 -13.27 14.40
N ASP A 32 -3.70 -14.58 14.60
CA ASP A 32 -2.91 -15.37 15.54
C ASP A 32 -1.42 -15.32 15.19
N SER A 33 -0.53 -15.33 16.19
CA SER A 33 0.91 -15.38 15.94
C SER A 33 1.33 -16.66 15.21
N ALA A 34 0.61 -17.78 15.40
CA ALA A 34 0.83 -19.03 14.69
C ALA A 34 0.57 -18.92 13.17
N ASN A 35 -0.21 -17.92 12.72
CA ASN A 35 -0.48 -17.67 11.31
C ASN A 35 0.40 -16.57 10.70
N LYS A 36 1.29 -15.94 11.47
CA LYS A 36 2.11 -14.81 11.02
C LYS A 36 3.60 -15.15 10.99
N VAL A 37 4.25 -14.74 9.92
CA VAL A 37 5.72 -14.63 9.87
C VAL A 37 6.08 -13.17 9.69
N VAL A 38 6.72 -12.59 10.70
CA VAL A 38 7.21 -11.21 10.65
C VAL A 38 8.65 -11.20 10.16
N ARG A 39 8.95 -10.37 9.16
CA ARG A 39 10.30 -10.15 8.65
C ARG A 39 10.73 -8.71 8.86
N GLY A 40 11.79 -8.53 9.64
CA GLY A 40 12.50 -7.26 9.71
C GLY A 40 13.69 -7.21 8.76
N GLY A 41 14.18 -6.00 8.52
CA GLY A 41 15.37 -5.71 7.72
C GLY A 41 15.14 -4.61 6.70
N SER A 42 16.24 -4.03 6.22
CA SER A 42 16.23 -2.84 5.35
C SER A 42 15.64 -3.04 3.95
N ASN A 43 15.32 -4.27 3.56
CA ASN A 43 14.73 -4.59 2.26
C ASN A 43 13.53 -5.52 2.43
N HIS A 44 12.50 -5.02 3.13
CA HIS A 44 11.29 -5.78 3.38
C HIS A 44 10.60 -6.21 2.09
N TYR A 45 10.49 -5.31 1.10
CA TYR A 45 9.82 -5.57 -0.18
C TYR A 45 10.33 -6.83 -0.87
N GLU A 46 11.65 -6.95 -1.07
CA GLU A 46 12.22 -8.15 -1.70
C GLU A 46 12.07 -9.39 -0.82
N THR A 47 12.25 -9.23 0.49
CA THR A 47 12.30 -10.36 1.42
C THR A 47 10.93 -11.02 1.57
N VAL A 48 9.85 -10.26 1.68
CA VAL A 48 8.49 -10.80 1.81
C VAL A 48 8.04 -11.49 0.53
N HIS A 49 8.33 -10.89 -0.62
CA HIS A 49 8.08 -11.50 -1.93
C HIS A 49 8.85 -12.82 -2.09
N ARG A 50 10.14 -12.84 -1.75
CA ARG A 50 10.96 -14.04 -1.82
C ARG A 50 10.47 -15.15 -0.90
N MET A 51 9.94 -14.82 0.28
CA MET A 51 9.32 -15.81 1.17
C MET A 51 8.11 -16.48 0.52
N PHE A 52 7.26 -15.69 -0.11
CA PHE A 52 6.09 -16.17 -0.83
C PHE A 52 6.50 -17.04 -2.03
N GLU A 53 7.43 -16.58 -2.86
CA GLU A 53 7.90 -17.32 -4.05
C GLU A 53 8.59 -18.65 -3.71
N LEU A 54 9.32 -18.70 -2.59
CA LEU A 54 9.94 -19.92 -2.08
C LEU A 54 8.96 -20.83 -1.31
N LYS A 55 7.66 -20.50 -1.32
CA LYS A 55 6.60 -21.23 -0.61
C LYS A 55 6.87 -21.40 0.90
N ARG A 56 7.56 -20.42 1.51
CA ARG A 56 7.81 -20.38 2.96
C ARG A 56 6.64 -19.76 3.74
N VAL A 57 5.73 -19.12 3.02
CA VAL A 57 4.42 -18.65 3.48
C VAL A 57 3.41 -18.90 2.37
N ASP A 58 2.12 -18.84 2.70
CA ASP A 58 1.02 -19.12 1.78
C ASP A 58 0.34 -17.85 1.27
N PHE A 59 0.45 -16.74 2.01
CA PHE A 59 -0.15 -15.47 1.65
C PHE A 59 0.88 -14.34 1.74
N LEU A 60 0.76 -13.41 0.81
CA LEU A 60 1.48 -12.15 0.76
C LEU A 60 0.45 -11.02 0.76
N LEU A 61 0.71 -9.98 1.57
CA LEU A 61 0.02 -8.72 1.48
C LEU A 61 0.98 -7.69 0.90
N GLY A 62 0.58 -7.02 -0.17
CA GLY A 62 1.39 -6.02 -0.85
C GLY A 62 0.50 -5.02 -1.58
N TYR A 63 1.05 -3.86 -1.90
CA TYR A 63 0.32 -2.86 -2.67
C TYR A 63 0.17 -3.33 -4.13
N PRO A 64 -0.92 -2.96 -4.84
CA PRO A 64 -1.15 -3.42 -6.22
C PRO A 64 0.05 -3.21 -7.14
N VAL A 65 0.65 -2.01 -7.14
CA VAL A 65 1.84 -1.70 -7.96
C VAL A 65 3.03 -2.63 -7.68
N GLU A 66 3.23 -3.01 -6.42
CA GLU A 66 4.31 -3.89 -5.99
C GLU A 66 4.05 -5.31 -6.49
N VAL A 67 2.87 -5.85 -6.18
CA VAL A 67 2.49 -7.20 -6.59
C VAL A 67 2.52 -7.34 -8.10
N MET A 68 2.04 -6.34 -8.83
CA MET A 68 2.09 -6.30 -10.29
C MET A 68 3.51 -6.33 -10.85
N ARG A 69 4.44 -5.61 -10.22
CA ARG A 69 5.85 -5.60 -10.65
C ARG A 69 6.45 -7.01 -10.57
N TYR A 70 6.20 -7.74 -9.49
CA TYR A 70 6.70 -9.11 -9.31
C TYR A 70 5.94 -10.14 -10.16
N ALA A 71 4.61 -10.01 -10.25
CA ALA A 71 3.75 -10.88 -11.04
C ALA A 71 4.07 -10.79 -12.53
N LYS A 72 4.43 -9.60 -13.07
CA LYS A 72 4.84 -9.46 -14.47
C LYS A 72 6.04 -10.34 -14.83
N ALA A 73 6.97 -10.53 -13.90
CA ALA A 73 8.15 -11.39 -14.09
C ALA A 73 7.88 -12.87 -13.75
N ASN A 74 6.78 -13.18 -13.05
CA ASN A 74 6.49 -14.51 -12.51
C ASN A 74 4.98 -14.82 -12.53
N GLN A 75 4.31 -14.66 -13.69
CA GLN A 75 2.85 -14.70 -13.76
C GLN A 75 2.24 -15.97 -13.16
N ASP A 76 2.88 -17.12 -13.37
CA ASP A 76 2.40 -18.42 -12.87
C ASP A 76 2.51 -18.60 -11.35
N LYS A 77 3.17 -17.68 -10.64
CA LYS A 77 3.40 -17.76 -9.18
C LYS A 77 2.48 -16.86 -8.36
N TYR A 78 1.77 -15.93 -9.01
CA TYR A 78 0.99 -14.90 -8.32
C TYR A 78 -0.46 -14.92 -8.76
N GLU A 79 -1.36 -15.07 -7.78
CA GLU A 79 -2.77 -14.74 -7.93
C GLU A 79 -3.10 -13.62 -6.93
N SER A 80 -3.72 -12.55 -7.43
CA SER A 80 -4.05 -11.37 -6.63
C SER A 80 -5.55 -11.26 -6.45
N TYR A 81 -5.99 -11.01 -5.22
CA TYR A 81 -7.38 -10.89 -4.85
C TYR A 81 -7.64 -9.54 -4.19
N LEU A 82 -8.80 -8.94 -4.46
CA LEU A 82 -9.26 -7.78 -3.72
C LEU A 82 -9.70 -8.21 -2.32
N ILE A 83 -9.27 -7.46 -1.31
CA ILE A 83 -9.69 -7.69 0.07
C ILE A 83 -11.04 -7.00 0.26
N ALA A 84 -12.05 -7.77 0.66
CA ALA A 84 -13.37 -7.24 0.96
C ALA A 84 -13.30 -6.12 2.01
N ASP A 85 -14.10 -5.08 1.81
CA ASP A 85 -14.22 -3.90 2.68
C ASP A 85 -12.94 -3.06 2.85
N SER A 86 -11.85 -3.42 2.17
CA SER A 86 -10.65 -2.59 2.15
C SER A 86 -10.94 -1.27 1.45
N PRO A 87 -10.45 -0.13 1.99
CA PRO A 87 -10.43 1.11 1.25
C PRO A 87 -9.80 0.87 -0.12
N ARG A 88 -10.44 1.38 -1.18
CA ARG A 88 -9.91 1.24 -2.55
C ARG A 88 -8.61 2.00 -2.74
N PHE A 89 -8.36 3.01 -1.91
CA PHE A 89 -7.20 3.88 -1.98
C PHE A 89 -6.74 4.23 -0.56
N ILE A 90 -5.44 4.46 -0.43
CA ILE A 90 -4.81 4.89 0.81
C ILE A 90 -4.13 6.22 0.53
N LEU A 91 -4.32 7.18 1.43
CA LEU A 91 -3.64 8.48 1.37
C LEU A 91 -2.26 8.34 1.99
N GLY A 92 -1.23 8.66 1.21
CA GLY A 92 0.14 8.73 1.68
C GLY A 92 0.42 10.06 2.39
N HIS A 93 1.28 10.04 3.39
CA HIS A 93 1.74 11.24 4.10
C HIS A 93 3.26 11.30 4.12
N VAL A 94 3.81 12.50 3.94
CA VAL A 94 5.24 12.75 4.14
C VAL A 94 5.51 12.83 5.64
N MET A 95 6.39 11.96 6.13
CA MET A 95 6.80 11.93 7.54
C MET A 95 8.19 12.53 7.72
N CYS A 96 8.38 13.28 8.81
CA CYS A 96 9.68 13.81 9.22
C CYS A 96 9.82 13.75 10.75
N ASN A 97 11.04 13.86 11.25
CA ASN A 97 11.31 14.07 12.68
C ASN A 97 10.69 15.39 13.19
N LYS A 98 10.35 15.46 14.48
CA LYS A 98 9.62 16.60 15.07
C LYS A 98 10.52 17.80 15.42
N THR A 99 11.18 18.38 14.42
CA THR A 99 11.99 19.60 14.59
C THR A 99 11.30 20.83 13.99
N GLN A 100 11.74 22.03 14.36
CA GLN A 100 11.24 23.26 13.74
C GLN A 100 11.56 23.32 12.24
N VAL A 101 12.76 22.91 11.84
CA VAL A 101 13.18 22.83 10.43
C VAL A 101 12.26 21.88 9.66
N SER A 102 11.98 20.70 10.21
CA SER A 102 11.12 19.70 9.57
C SER A 102 9.69 20.19 9.40
N ARG A 103 9.16 20.99 10.35
CA ARG A 103 7.84 21.62 10.20
C ARG A 103 7.80 22.60 9.02
N GLN A 104 8.82 23.44 8.89
CA GLN A 104 8.92 24.39 7.75
C GLN A 104 9.04 23.66 6.41
N VAL A 105 9.78 22.55 6.37
CA VAL A 105 9.86 21.68 5.18
C VAL A 105 8.48 21.11 4.85
N LEU A 106 7.77 20.54 5.83
CA LEU A 106 6.44 19.98 5.62
C LEU A 106 5.43 21.03 5.16
N GLU A 107 5.46 22.24 5.72
CA GLU A 107 4.63 23.36 5.26
C GLU A 107 4.90 23.69 3.79
N ARG A 108 6.17 23.75 3.40
CA ARG A 108 6.55 24.02 2.01
C ARG A 108 6.12 22.90 1.06
N VAL A 109 6.31 21.64 1.47
CA VAL A 109 5.85 20.46 0.72
C VAL A 109 4.34 20.51 0.54
N ASN A 110 3.58 20.77 1.61
CA ASN A 110 2.13 20.86 1.55
C ASN A 110 1.66 21.97 0.60
N GLN A 111 2.26 23.17 0.67
CA GLN A 111 1.95 24.27 -0.24
C GLN A 111 2.17 23.89 -1.71
N ILE A 112 3.31 23.27 -2.03
CA ILE A 112 3.63 22.84 -3.39
C ILE A 112 2.66 21.73 -3.84
N LEU A 113 2.37 20.75 -2.98
CA LEU A 113 1.45 19.67 -3.33
C LEU A 113 0.04 20.21 -3.61
N LEU A 114 -0.49 21.09 -2.76
CA LEU A 114 -1.80 21.71 -2.95
C LEU A 114 -1.88 22.49 -4.27
N SER A 115 -0.82 23.22 -4.64
CA SER A 115 -0.79 23.94 -5.92
C SER A 115 -0.66 23.02 -7.14
N ASN A 116 -0.30 21.75 -6.94
CA ASN A 116 -0.06 20.79 -8.01
C ASN A 116 -1.14 19.72 -8.15
N TYR A 117 -2.03 19.51 -7.17
CA TYR A 117 -3.00 18.41 -7.24
C TYR A 117 -3.86 18.42 -8.52
N GLY A 118 -4.27 19.60 -8.99
CA GLY A 118 -5.05 19.74 -10.22
C GLY A 118 -4.25 19.68 -11.53
N THR A 119 -2.93 19.48 -11.49
CA THR A 119 -2.10 19.49 -12.70
C THR A 119 -2.07 18.13 -13.39
N LYS A 120 -1.83 18.14 -14.70
CA LYS A 120 -1.67 16.91 -15.48
C LYS A 120 -0.46 16.12 -14.99
N GLU A 121 0.62 16.80 -14.61
CA GLU A 121 1.85 16.20 -14.10
C GLU A 121 1.60 15.41 -12.82
N PHE A 122 0.77 15.94 -11.92
CA PHE A 122 0.37 15.23 -10.71
C PHE A 122 -0.41 13.96 -11.02
N LEU A 123 -1.41 14.04 -11.90
CA LEU A 123 -2.17 12.87 -12.34
C LEU A 123 -1.25 11.82 -12.99
N LEU A 124 -0.41 12.23 -13.94
CA LEU A 124 0.53 11.34 -14.65
C LEU A 124 1.50 10.65 -13.69
N ALA A 125 1.98 11.37 -12.68
CA ALA A 125 2.84 10.79 -11.65
C ALA A 125 2.17 9.65 -10.88
N HIS A 126 0.83 9.61 -10.78
CA HIS A 126 0.08 8.55 -10.10
C HIS A 126 -0.32 7.39 -11.01
N ILE A 127 -0.57 7.63 -12.30
CA ILE A 127 -1.12 6.60 -13.20
C ILE A 127 -0.08 5.91 -14.09
N ASN A 128 1.07 6.54 -14.36
CA ASN A 128 2.01 6.03 -15.37
C ASN A 128 2.61 4.64 -15.05
N TYR A 129 2.66 4.25 -13.78
CA TYR A 129 3.17 2.95 -13.34
C TYR A 129 2.07 1.90 -13.12
N LEU A 130 0.81 2.28 -13.32
CA LEU A 130 -0.35 1.42 -13.14
C LEU A 130 -0.92 0.94 -14.48
N PRO A 131 -1.68 -0.15 -14.51
CA PRO A 131 -2.40 -0.59 -15.69
C PRO A 131 -3.39 0.45 -16.19
N VAL A 132 -3.52 0.54 -17.51
CA VAL A 132 -4.43 1.49 -18.17
C VAL A 132 -5.87 1.36 -17.67
N GLN A 133 -6.32 0.15 -17.35
CA GLN A 133 -7.68 -0.08 -16.81
C GLN A 133 -7.93 0.58 -15.44
N GLU A 134 -6.89 0.89 -14.66
CA GLU A 134 -7.02 1.52 -13.33
C GLU A 134 -6.99 3.06 -13.41
N HIS A 135 -6.48 3.63 -14.51
CA HIS A 135 -6.22 5.07 -14.65
C HIS A 135 -7.46 5.93 -14.34
N ARG A 136 -8.62 5.56 -14.89
CA ARG A 136 -9.88 6.30 -14.65
C ARG A 136 -10.27 6.30 -13.17
N SER A 137 -10.21 5.14 -12.51
CA SER A 137 -10.59 5.04 -11.11
C SER A 137 -9.68 5.85 -10.18
N ILE A 138 -8.38 5.92 -10.49
CA ILE A 138 -7.40 6.73 -9.77
C ILE A 138 -7.68 8.22 -9.99
N GLN A 139 -7.94 8.62 -11.24
CA GLN A 139 -8.27 10.00 -11.57
C GLN A 139 -9.51 10.49 -10.80
N GLU A 140 -10.60 9.71 -10.80
CA GLU A 140 -11.83 10.06 -10.08
C GLU A 140 -11.63 10.23 -8.57
N VAL A 141 -10.64 9.55 -7.98
CA VAL A 141 -10.32 9.68 -6.56
C VAL A 141 -9.50 10.91 -6.26
N ILE A 142 -8.52 11.20 -7.13
CA ILE A 142 -7.74 12.44 -7.04
C ILE A 142 -8.68 13.65 -7.17
N GLU A 143 -9.57 13.65 -8.16
CA GLU A 143 -10.57 14.70 -8.36
C GLU A 143 -11.48 14.88 -7.13
N ARG A 144 -12.06 13.79 -6.64
CA ARG A 144 -12.89 13.83 -5.41
C ARG A 144 -12.15 14.37 -4.20
N TYR A 145 -10.86 14.03 -4.04
CA TYR A 145 -10.06 14.53 -2.94
C TYR A 145 -9.78 16.03 -3.08
N ILE A 146 -9.50 16.51 -4.28
CA ILE A 146 -9.32 17.94 -4.57
C ILE A 146 -10.60 18.72 -4.26
N ASP A 147 -11.77 18.21 -4.66
CA ASP A 147 -13.06 18.85 -4.40
C ASP A 147 -13.34 18.97 -2.89
N GLN A 148 -12.96 17.96 -2.11
CA GLN A 148 -13.08 17.99 -0.64
C GLN A 148 -12.16 19.03 0.00
N LEU A 149 -10.98 19.29 -0.57
CA LEU A 149 -10.06 20.32 -0.08
C LEU A 149 -10.56 21.74 -0.35
N GLY A 150 -11.30 21.96 -1.43
CA GLY A 150 -11.89 23.26 -1.77
C GLY A 150 -13.20 23.59 -1.04
N SER A 151 -13.73 22.64 -0.25
CA SER A 151 -14.98 22.78 0.51
C SER A 151 -14.79 23.20 1.98
N ASN A 152 -13.54 23.50 2.38
CA ASN A 152 -13.14 24.02 3.70
C ASN A 152 -12.52 25.42 3.56
#